data_AF-A0A0N1IDY5-F1
#
_entry.id   AF-A0A0N1IDY5-F1
#
_cell.length_a   1.000
_cell.length_b   1.000
_cell.length_c   1.000
_cell.angle_alpha   90.00
_cell.angle_beta   90.00
_cell.angle_gamma   90.00
#
_symmetry.space_group_name_H-M   'P 1'
#
loop_
_entity.id
_entity.type
_entity.pdbx_description
1 polymer ?
#
loop_
_entity_poly.entity_id
_entity_poly.type
_entity_poly.pdbx_seq_one_letter_code
_entity_poly.pdbx_strand_id
1 'polypeptide(L)'
;MALSTHIKDQPWYLQITKEINEFRDVLDDKINKQREQIKACKKKNELDSKFALELKLNSDLTQQLAELNRRGTELDRVCGNLESLTIAEGDKNRLDNDKETFQVAKELTGIRFDFSASPNVAKGYIKNESRRLLQPFEIENGDSEALWSLIQTTSTQDWPTDKENLVPNK
;
A
#
# COMPACT_ATOMS: atom_id res chain seq x y z
N MET A 1 107.90 -32.28 -5.55
CA MET A 1 106.62 -32.66 -6.18
C MET A 1 105.50 -32.19 -5.27
N ALA A 2 104.82 -31.10 -5.62
CA ALA A 2 103.79 -30.51 -4.79
C ALA A 2 102.45 -31.21 -5.06
N LEU A 3 102.06 -32.15 -4.20
CA LEU A 3 100.70 -32.68 -4.16
C LEU A 3 99.83 -31.70 -3.36
N SER A 4 99.40 -30.61 -4.00
CA SER A 4 98.27 -29.82 -3.50
C SER A 4 96.98 -30.53 -3.92
N THR A 5 96.66 -31.65 -3.28
CA THR A 5 95.35 -32.27 -3.44
C THR A 5 94.33 -31.38 -2.75
N HIS A 6 93.56 -30.62 -3.53
CA HIS A 6 92.47 -29.83 -2.98
C HIS A 6 91.49 -30.77 -2.26
N ILE A 7 91.13 -30.42 -1.03
CA ILE A 7 90.15 -31.17 -0.20
C ILE A 7 88.85 -31.46 -0.96
N LYS A 8 88.49 -30.57 -1.90
CA LYS A 8 87.30 -30.69 -2.77
C LYS A 8 87.35 -31.86 -3.75
N ASP A 9 88.54 -32.35 -4.08
CA ASP A 9 88.75 -33.45 -5.03
C ASP A 9 88.91 -34.80 -4.30
N GLN A 10 88.82 -34.81 -2.97
CA GLN A 10 88.92 -36.03 -2.17
C GLN A 10 87.61 -36.85 -2.29
N PRO A 11 87.68 -38.17 -2.52
CA PRO A 11 86.50 -39.02 -2.71
C PRO A 11 85.50 -38.97 -1.56
N TRP A 12 85.99 -38.91 -0.31
CA TRP A 12 85.13 -38.81 0.88
C TRP A 12 84.38 -37.49 0.95
N TYR A 13 85.00 -36.39 0.50
CA TYR A 13 84.38 -35.06 0.49
C TYR A 13 83.26 -35.00 -0.57
N LEU A 14 83.50 -35.59 -1.74
CA LEU A 14 82.49 -35.70 -2.80
C LEU A 14 81.30 -36.57 -2.37
N GLN A 15 81.56 -37.69 -1.68
CA GLN A 15 80.51 -38.57 -1.16
C GLN A 15 79.62 -37.85 -0.13
N ILE A 16 80.22 -37.18 0.85
CA ILE A 16 79.48 -36.41 1.87
C ILE A 16 78.69 -35.26 1.22
N THR A 17 79.30 -34.56 0.27
CA THR A 17 78.63 -33.46 -0.44
C THR A 17 77.42 -33.98 -1.24
N LYS A 18 77.55 -35.16 -1.87
CA LYS A 18 76.45 -35.81 -2.58
C LYS A 18 75.32 -36.19 -1.64
N GLU A 19 75.60 -36.85 -0.51
CA GLU A 19 74.59 -37.24 0.47
C GLU A 19 73.86 -36.03 1.08
N ILE A 20 74.59 -34.95 1.38
CA ILE A 20 74.01 -33.70 1.87
C ILE A 20 73.09 -33.06 0.82
N ASN A 21 73.50 -33.04 -0.45
CA ASN A 21 72.68 -32.52 -1.53
C ASN A 21 71.43 -33.37 -1.77
N GLU A 22 71.55 -34.70 -1.77
CA GLU A 22 70.40 -35.60 -1.90
C GLU A 22 69.40 -35.43 -0.75
N PHE A 23 69.90 -35.31 0.49
CA PHE A 23 69.04 -35.03 1.64
C PHE A 23 68.36 -33.67 1.54
N ARG A 24 69.08 -32.64 1.08
CA ARG A 24 68.51 -31.31 0.83
C ARG A 24 67.40 -31.38 -0.22
N ASP A 25 67.63 -32.07 -1.34
CA ASP A 25 66.65 -32.17 -2.42
C ASP A 25 65.37 -32.86 -1.93
N VAL A 26 65.49 -33.93 -1.12
CA VAL A 26 64.34 -34.61 -0.50
C VAL A 26 63.58 -33.68 0.46
N LEU A 27 64.29 -32.87 1.25
CA LEU A 27 63.66 -31.88 2.13
C LEU A 27 62.96 -30.77 1.34
N ASP A 28 63.61 -30.23 0.32
CA ASP A 28 63.06 -29.18 -0.54
C ASP A 28 61.80 -29.68 -1.26
N ASP A 29 61.79 -30.92 -1.76
CA ASP A 29 60.61 -31.56 -2.34
C ASP A 29 59.47 -31.71 -1.33
N LYS A 30 59.78 -32.11 -0.10
CA LYS A 30 58.77 -32.26 0.96
C LYS A 30 58.18 -30.91 1.35
N ILE A 31 59.01 -29.87 1.45
CA ILE A 31 58.59 -28.49 1.73
C ILE A 31 57.71 -27.97 0.59
N ASN A 32 58.09 -28.22 -0.67
CA ASN A 32 57.32 -27.78 -1.84
C ASN A 32 55.93 -28.43 -1.87
N LYS A 33 55.85 -29.75 -1.66
CA LYS A 33 54.57 -30.47 -1.57
C LYS A 33 53.68 -29.92 -0.45
N GLN A 34 54.23 -29.66 0.74
CA GLN A 34 53.47 -29.07 1.84
C GLN A 34 52.99 -27.65 1.51
N ARG A 35 53.83 -26.83 0.87
CA ARG A 35 53.43 -25.48 0.44
C ARG A 35 52.29 -25.51 -0.57
N GLU A 36 52.31 -26.43 -1.52
CA GLU A 36 51.23 -26.62 -2.49
C GLU A 36 49.93 -27.07 -1.82
N GLN A 37 50.01 -28.04 -0.90
CA GLN A 37 48.85 -28.49 -0.12
C GLN A 37 48.22 -27.35 0.70
N ILE A 38 49.04 -26.52 1.36
CA ILE A 38 48.55 -25.35 2.10
C ILE A 38 47.87 -24.35 1.16
N LYS A 39 48.46 -24.07 -0.01
CA LYS A 39 47.84 -23.18 -1.02
C LYS A 39 46.50 -23.74 -1.51
N ALA A 40 46.42 -25.03 -1.79
CA ALA A 40 45.18 -25.69 -2.21
C ALA A 40 44.12 -25.63 -1.12
N CYS A 41 44.49 -25.89 0.15
CA CYS A 41 43.59 -25.82 1.29
C CYS A 41 43.05 -24.39 1.50
N LYS A 42 43.90 -23.37 1.42
CA LYS A 42 43.47 -21.97 1.49
C LYS A 42 42.47 -21.61 0.40
N LYS A 43 42.78 -21.98 -0.85
CA LYS A 43 41.88 -21.75 -1.99
C LYS A 43 40.55 -22.47 -1.82
N LYS A 44 40.55 -23.70 -1.30
CA LYS A 44 39.32 -24.44 -0.99
C LYS A 44 38.48 -23.71 0.07
N ASN A 45 39.08 -23.31 1.18
CA ASN A 45 38.35 -22.62 2.26
C ASN A 45 37.75 -21.29 1.79
N GLU A 46 38.46 -20.54 0.94
CA GLU A 46 37.94 -19.32 0.32
C GLU A 46 36.73 -19.60 -0.57
N LEU A 47 36.79 -20.66 -1.39
CA LEU A 47 35.67 -21.07 -2.24
C LEU A 47 34.47 -21.54 -1.41
N ASP A 48 34.69 -22.37 -0.39
CA ASP A 48 33.63 -22.87 0.49
C ASP A 48 32.95 -21.71 1.25
N SER A 49 33.73 -20.71 1.70
CA SER A 49 33.20 -19.52 2.36
C SER A 49 32.36 -18.66 1.41
N LYS A 50 32.83 -18.45 0.17
CA LYS A 50 32.05 -17.74 -0.86
C LYS A 50 30.78 -18.49 -1.20
N PHE A 51 30.86 -19.80 -1.37
CA PHE A 51 29.71 -20.63 -1.69
C PHE A 51 28.64 -20.59 -0.59
N ALA A 52 29.05 -20.63 0.69
CA ALA A 52 28.12 -20.49 1.81
C ALA A 52 27.42 -19.11 1.83
N LEU A 53 28.14 -18.04 1.50
CA LEU A 53 27.57 -16.70 1.38
C LEU A 53 26.56 -16.61 0.23
N GLU A 54 26.88 -17.16 -0.94
CA GLU A 54 25.98 -17.20 -2.09
C GLU A 54 24.71 -18.03 -1.81
N LEU A 55 24.83 -19.17 -1.13
CA LEU A 55 23.67 -19.96 -0.72
C LEU A 55 22.74 -19.19 0.21
N LYS A 56 23.32 -18.47 1.19
CA LYS A 56 22.54 -17.64 2.11
C LYS A 56 21.85 -16.51 1.35
N LEU A 57 22.58 -15.80 0.50
CA LEU A 57 22.04 -14.71 -0.31
C LEU A 57 20.90 -15.19 -1.21
N ASN A 58 21.06 -16.35 -1.86
CA ASN A 58 20.03 -16.92 -2.71
C ASN A 58 18.76 -17.29 -1.91
N SER A 59 18.92 -17.84 -0.70
CA SER A 59 17.79 -18.11 0.19
C SER A 59 17.06 -16.82 0.57
N ASP A 60 17.80 -15.77 0.97
CA ASP A 60 17.23 -14.49 1.36
C ASP A 60 16.48 -13.82 0.19
N LEU A 61 17.05 -13.83 -1.02
CA LEU A 61 16.42 -13.30 -2.23
C LEU A 61 15.16 -14.09 -2.61
N THR A 62 15.20 -15.43 -2.51
CA THR A 62 14.05 -16.28 -2.79
C THR A 62 12.89 -15.97 -1.83
N GLN A 63 13.20 -15.77 -0.55
CA GLN A 63 12.19 -15.39 0.45
C GLN A 63 11.60 -14.00 0.18
N GLN A 64 12.45 -13.02 -0.17
CA GLN A 64 11.99 -11.67 -0.53
C GLN A 64 11.08 -11.69 -1.76
N LEU A 65 11.43 -12.47 -2.78
CA LEU A 65 10.63 -12.62 -4.00
C LEU A 65 9.27 -13.26 -3.70
N ALA A 66 9.22 -14.29 -2.85
CA ALA A 66 7.97 -14.89 -2.41
C ALA A 66 7.06 -13.90 -1.66
N GLU A 67 7.63 -13.09 -0.76
CA GLU A 67 6.87 -12.08 -0.03
C GLU A 67 6.37 -10.95 -0.94
N LEU A 68 7.18 -10.50 -1.90
CA LEU A 68 6.75 -9.50 -2.89
C LEU A 68 5.62 -10.02 -3.77
N ASN A 69 5.70 -11.27 -4.23
CA ASN A 69 4.61 -11.89 -4.99
C ASN A 69 3.34 -11.97 -4.16
N ARG A 70 3.42 -12.38 -2.89
CA ARG A 70 2.26 -12.42 -1.98
C ARG A 70 1.62 -11.04 -1.83
N ARG A 71 2.43 -10.00 -1.63
CA ARG A 71 1.94 -8.61 -1.55
C ARG A 71 1.32 -8.12 -2.85
N GLY A 72 1.91 -8.47 -3.99
CA GLY A 72 1.36 -8.18 -5.31
C GLY A 72 -0.03 -8.80 -5.49
N THR A 73 -0.17 -10.10 -5.20
CA THR A 73 -1.46 -10.79 -5.32
C THR A 73 -2.53 -10.22 -4.38
N GLU A 74 -2.15 -9.80 -3.17
CA GLU A 74 -3.10 -9.18 -2.24
C GLU A 74 -3.51 -7.78 -2.71
N LEU A 75 -2.58 -7.01 -3.27
CA LEU A 75 -2.86 -5.72 -3.87
C LEU A 75 -3.84 -5.87 -5.04
N ASP A 76 -3.57 -6.79 -5.96
CA ASP A 76 -4.46 -7.06 -7.11
C ASP A 76 -5.86 -7.48 -6.63
N ARG A 77 -5.95 -8.31 -5.58
CA ARG A 77 -7.21 -8.72 -4.97
C ARG A 77 -7.99 -7.53 -4.41
N VAL A 78 -7.32 -6.64 -3.67
CA VAL A 78 -7.96 -5.44 -3.08
C VAL A 78 -8.36 -4.46 -4.17
N CYS A 79 -7.51 -4.21 -5.16
CA CYS A 79 -7.82 -3.37 -6.31
C CYS A 79 -9.03 -3.90 -7.08
N GLY A 80 -9.07 -5.21 -7.37
CA GLY A 80 -10.23 -5.83 -8.01
C GLY A 80 -11.54 -5.65 -7.22
N ASN A 81 -11.49 -5.77 -5.89
CA ASN A 81 -12.66 -5.51 -5.04
C ASN A 81 -13.12 -4.04 -5.08
N LEU A 82 -12.18 -3.10 -5.22
CA LEU A 82 -12.48 -1.67 -5.30
C LEU A 82 -13.01 -1.26 -6.68
N GLU A 83 -12.55 -1.90 -7.75
CA GLU A 83 -13.07 -1.68 -9.11
C GLU A 83 -14.52 -2.15 -9.25
N SER A 84 -14.92 -3.17 -8.48
CA SER A 84 -16.28 -3.72 -8.47
C SER A 84 -17.14 -3.20 -7.31
N LEU A 85 -16.90 -1.98 -6.81
CA LEU A 85 -17.77 -1.36 -5.81
C LEU A 85 -19.17 -1.10 -6.41
N THR A 86 -20.05 -2.08 -6.30
CA THR A 86 -21.48 -1.94 -6.55
C THR A 86 -22.19 -1.56 -5.26
N ILE A 87 -23.14 -0.62 -5.37
CA ILE A 87 -24.11 -0.37 -4.29
C ILE A 87 -24.80 -1.71 -4.03
N ALA A 88 -24.68 -2.23 -2.81
CA ALA A 88 -25.38 -3.46 -2.45
C ALA A 88 -26.88 -3.27 -2.70
N GLU A 89 -27.58 -4.30 -3.18
CA GLU A 89 -29.01 -4.19 -3.49
C GLU A 89 -29.83 -3.65 -2.31
N GLY A 90 -29.42 -3.98 -1.07
CA GLY A 90 -30.00 -3.41 0.15
C GLY A 90 -29.82 -1.89 0.29
N ASP A 91 -28.63 -1.36 -0.02
CA ASP A 91 -28.37 0.08 0.02
C ASP A 91 -29.08 0.82 -1.11
N LYS A 92 -29.20 0.18 -2.27
CA LYS A 92 -30.01 0.71 -3.39
C LYS A 92 -31.48 0.83 -3.00
N ASN A 93 -32.04 -0.24 -2.43
CA ASN A 93 -33.43 -0.23 -1.96
C ASN A 93 -33.65 0.80 -0.84
N ARG A 94 -32.69 0.99 0.07
CA ARG A 94 -32.76 2.04 1.09
C ARG A 94 -32.78 3.43 0.45
N LEU A 95 -31.90 3.69 -0.50
CA LEU A 95 -31.85 4.97 -1.21
C LEU A 95 -33.15 5.25 -1.98
N ASP A 96 -33.70 4.25 -2.65
CA ASP A 96 -34.96 4.36 -3.39
C ASP A 96 -36.14 4.63 -2.44
N ASN A 97 -36.20 3.93 -1.29
CA ASN A 97 -37.21 4.17 -0.25
C ASN A 97 -37.10 5.56 0.37
N ASP A 98 -35.89 6.03 0.68
CA ASP A 98 -35.67 7.36 1.25
C ASP A 98 -36.08 8.46 0.25
N LYS A 99 -35.76 8.26 -1.03
CA LYS A 99 -36.18 9.15 -2.12
C LYS A 99 -37.69 9.19 -2.28
N GLU A 100 -38.35 8.05 -2.27
CA GLU A 100 -39.82 7.97 -2.34
C GLU A 100 -40.46 8.63 -1.13
N THR A 101 -39.98 8.33 0.08
CA THR A 101 -40.46 8.92 1.34
C THR A 101 -40.31 10.44 1.33
N PHE A 102 -39.16 10.95 0.89
CA PHE A 102 -38.93 12.38 0.76
C PHE A 102 -39.88 13.03 -0.24
N GLN A 103 -40.12 12.38 -1.38
CA GLN A 103 -41.04 12.88 -2.39
C GLN A 103 -42.49 12.87 -1.89
N VAL A 104 -42.91 11.84 -1.15
CA VAL A 104 -44.23 11.78 -0.51
C VAL A 104 -44.37 12.89 0.54
N ALA A 105 -43.40 13.07 1.43
CA ALA A 105 -43.42 14.12 2.44
C ALA A 105 -43.50 15.52 1.82
N LYS A 106 -42.77 15.75 0.73
CA LYS A 106 -42.77 16.97 -0.06
C LYS A 106 -44.15 17.26 -0.65
N GLU A 107 -44.85 16.27 -1.18
CA GLU A 107 -46.21 16.48 -1.71
C GLU A 107 -47.28 16.61 -0.61
N LEU A 108 -47.14 15.90 0.52
CA LEU A 108 -48.07 16.00 1.64
C LEU A 108 -48.00 17.35 2.37
N THR A 109 -46.79 17.88 2.55
CA THR A 109 -46.57 19.11 3.32
C THR A 109 -46.50 20.37 2.45
N GLY A 110 -46.23 20.22 1.16
CA GLY A 110 -45.93 21.35 0.27
C GLY A 110 -44.57 22.02 0.54
N ILE A 111 -43.80 21.58 1.53
CA ILE A 111 -42.50 22.19 1.86
C ILE A 111 -41.48 21.90 0.76
N ARG A 112 -40.69 22.92 0.43
CA ARG A 112 -39.58 22.88 -0.53
C ARG A 112 -38.37 23.54 0.11
N PHE A 113 -37.44 22.71 0.61
CA PHE A 113 -36.22 23.19 1.26
C PHE A 113 -35.20 23.72 0.26
N ASP A 114 -34.49 24.76 0.66
CA ASP A 114 -33.29 25.28 0.02
C ASP A 114 -32.05 24.63 0.67
N PHE A 115 -31.52 23.59 0.03
CA PHE A 115 -30.35 22.86 0.51
C PHE A 115 -29.02 23.63 0.34
N SER A 116 -29.04 24.83 -0.24
CA SER A 116 -27.86 25.70 -0.31
C SER A 116 -27.69 26.56 0.96
N ALA A 117 -28.70 26.59 1.84
CA ALA A 117 -28.66 27.31 3.10
C ALA A 117 -27.66 26.70 4.10
N SER A 118 -27.26 27.47 5.10
CA SER A 118 -26.36 27.00 6.15
C SER A 118 -27.01 25.86 6.95
N PRO A 119 -26.23 24.86 7.46
CA PRO A 119 -26.77 23.70 8.18
C PRO A 119 -27.64 24.03 9.39
N ASN A 120 -27.47 25.22 9.98
CA ASN A 120 -28.20 25.68 11.15
C ASN A 120 -29.46 26.49 10.80
N VAL A 121 -29.80 26.61 9.51
CA VAL A 121 -30.94 27.40 9.05
C VAL A 121 -31.81 26.54 8.14
N ALA A 122 -33.04 26.28 8.56
CA ALA A 122 -34.04 25.67 7.72
C ALA A 122 -34.67 26.76 6.84
N LYS A 123 -34.28 26.81 5.57
CA LYS A 123 -34.78 27.78 4.59
C LYS A 123 -35.55 27.09 3.50
N GLY A 124 -36.58 27.75 2.97
CA GLY A 124 -37.33 27.22 1.84
C GLY A 124 -38.62 27.98 1.59
N TYR A 125 -39.56 27.29 0.94
CA TYR A 125 -40.92 27.78 0.78
C TYR A 125 -41.95 26.66 0.94
N ILE A 126 -43.17 27.02 1.32
CA ILE A 126 -44.32 26.13 1.39
C ILE A 126 -45.21 26.43 0.18
N LYS A 127 -45.45 25.41 -0.65
CA LYS A 127 -46.35 25.49 -1.80
C LYS A 127 -47.75 25.08 -1.39
N ASN A 128 -48.70 26.02 -1.48
CA ASN A 128 -50.11 25.71 -1.34
C ASN A 128 -50.74 25.51 -2.74
N GLU A 129 -50.99 24.26 -3.13
CA GLU A 129 -51.57 23.92 -4.43
C GLU A 129 -53.00 24.46 -4.60
N SER A 130 -53.82 24.41 -3.54
CA SER A 130 -55.22 24.85 -3.59
C SER A 130 -55.36 26.33 -3.92
N ARG A 131 -54.39 27.14 -3.48
CA ARG A 131 -54.38 28.61 -3.68
C ARG A 131 -53.37 29.09 -4.71
N ARG A 132 -52.49 28.20 -5.19
CA ARG A 132 -51.37 28.51 -6.09
C ARG A 132 -50.46 29.62 -5.54
N LEU A 133 -50.21 29.58 -4.23
CA LEU A 133 -49.35 30.53 -3.52
C LEU A 133 -48.11 29.83 -2.98
N LEU A 134 -47.02 30.58 -2.92
CA LEU A 134 -45.76 30.18 -2.28
C LEU A 134 -45.53 31.05 -1.06
N GLN A 135 -45.24 30.44 0.09
CA GLN A 135 -44.85 31.15 1.30
C GLN A 135 -43.38 30.85 1.62
N PRO A 136 -42.46 31.83 1.52
CA PRO A 136 -41.09 31.65 1.96
C PRO A 136 -41.00 31.52 3.49
N PHE A 137 -40.01 30.78 3.97
CA PHE A 137 -39.68 30.68 5.39
C PHE A 137 -38.15 30.58 5.59
N GLU A 138 -37.71 31.05 6.76
CA GLU A 138 -36.35 30.90 7.25
C GLU A 138 -36.43 30.73 8.78
N ILE A 139 -36.00 29.58 9.28
CA ILE A 139 -36.10 29.19 10.69
C ILE A 139 -34.70 28.83 11.18
N GLU A 140 -34.19 29.58 12.15
CA GLU A 140 -32.92 29.27 12.81
C GLU A 140 -33.05 28.04 13.72
N ASN A 141 -32.02 27.19 13.73
CA ASN A 141 -31.90 26.00 14.55
C ASN A 141 -32.97 24.91 14.33
N GLY A 142 -33.72 24.96 13.23
CA GLY A 142 -34.55 23.85 12.78
C GLY A 142 -35.72 23.48 13.68
N ASP A 143 -36.41 24.46 14.27
CA ASP A 143 -37.62 24.23 15.06
C ASP A 143 -38.75 23.63 14.20
N SER A 144 -39.06 22.36 14.44
CA SER A 144 -40.10 21.62 13.72
C SER A 144 -41.51 22.14 14.01
N GLU A 145 -41.79 22.64 15.22
CA GLU A 145 -43.13 23.12 15.59
C GLU A 145 -43.45 24.45 14.89
N ALA A 146 -42.44 25.30 14.72
CA ALA A 146 -42.55 26.51 13.92
C ALA A 146 -42.92 26.19 12.45
N LEU A 147 -42.34 25.13 11.88
CA LEU A 147 -42.61 24.69 10.51
C LEU A 147 -44.04 24.16 10.35
N TRP A 148 -44.53 23.34 11.30
CA TRP A 148 -45.91 22.86 11.29
C TRP A 148 -46.92 23.99 11.47
N SER A 149 -46.62 24.96 12.33
CA SER A 149 -47.45 26.15 12.52
C SER A 149 -47.55 26.96 11.21
N LEU A 150 -46.44 27.14 10.49
CA LEU A 150 -46.44 27.80 9.18
C LEU A 150 -47.33 27.07 8.16
N ILE A 151 -47.26 25.74 8.08
CA ILE A 151 -48.15 24.95 7.21
C ILE A 151 -49.63 25.21 7.57
N GLN A 152 -49.98 25.21 8.86
CA GLN A 152 -51.37 25.50 9.27
C GLN A 152 -51.81 26.90 8.84
N THR A 153 -50.94 27.90 9.01
CA THR A 153 -51.28 29.28 8.61
C THR A 153 -51.52 29.41 7.09
N THR A 154 -50.76 28.69 6.24
CA THR A 154 -51.02 28.67 4.77
C THR A 154 -52.39 28.11 4.40
N SER A 155 -53.02 27.34 5.30
CA SER A 155 -54.30 26.68 5.06
C SER A 155 -55.51 27.58 5.41
N THR A 156 -55.30 28.66 6.18
CA THR A 156 -56.37 29.54 6.69
C THR A 156 -56.88 30.55 5.64
N GLN A 157 -58.18 30.86 5.64
CA GLN A 157 -58.86 31.64 4.59
C GLN A 157 -58.41 33.11 4.50
N ASP A 158 -57.82 33.65 5.56
CA ASP A 158 -57.41 35.06 5.69
C ASP A 158 -55.97 35.35 5.25
N TRP A 159 -55.34 34.44 4.49
CA TRP A 159 -53.98 34.62 4.01
C TRP A 159 -53.85 35.85 3.10
N PRO A 160 -52.91 36.79 3.36
CA PRO A 160 -52.72 37.96 2.52
C PRO A 160 -52.40 37.56 1.09
N THR A 161 -53.26 37.94 0.16
CA THR A 161 -53.02 37.78 -1.28
C THR A 161 -52.10 38.90 -1.74
N ASP A 162 -50.86 38.89 -1.26
CA ASP A 162 -49.85 39.78 -1.83
C ASP A 162 -49.65 39.37 -3.29
N LYS A 163 -49.96 40.31 -4.19
CA LYS A 163 -50.01 40.12 -5.64
C LYS A 163 -48.69 39.65 -6.26
N GLU A 164 -47.59 39.68 -5.50
CA GLU A 164 -46.26 39.24 -5.91
C GLU A 164 -46.07 37.71 -5.89
N ASN A 165 -46.93 36.97 -5.18
CA ASN A 165 -46.78 35.52 -4.99
C ASN A 165 -47.72 34.67 -5.86
N LEU A 166 -48.45 35.28 -6.80
CA LEU A 166 -49.27 34.58 -7.77
C LEU A 166 -48.38 34.03 -8.89
N VAL A 167 -48.37 32.70 -9.06
CA VAL A 167 -47.76 32.07 -10.23
C VAL A 167 -48.47 32.61 -11.48
N PRO A 168 -47.76 33.24 -12.44
CA PRO A 168 -48.37 33.73 -13.67
C PRO A 168 -49.04 32.58 -14.42
N ASN A 169 -50.27 32.76 -14.89
CA ASN A 169 -50.96 31.77 -15.72
C ASN A 169 -50.09 31.43 -16.95
N LYS A 170 -49.86 30.14 -17.18
CA LYS A 170 -49.64 29.59 -18.52
C LYS A 170 -50.98 29.17 -19.10
#